data_AF-A0A2V3JDX3-F1
#
_entry.id   AF-A0A2V3JDX3-F1
#
_cell.length_a   1.000
_cell.length_b   1.000
_cell.length_c   1.000
_cell.angle_alpha   90.00
_cell.angle_beta   90.00
_cell.angle_gamma   90.00
#
_symmetry.space_group_name_H-M   'P 1'
#
loop_
_entity.id
_entity.type
_entity.pdbx_description
1 polymer ?
#
loop_
_entity_poly.entity_id
_entity_poly.type
_entity_poly.pdbx_seq_one_letter_code
_entity_poly.pdbx_strand_id
1 'polypeptide(L)'
;MRIGYFVWEYPPRIVGGLGTYAANICPAILDLGHDISVFTMNDGTLKTREIVKGIDVNRPMLADGSNILPLFLTEDLRRWGTGINRVRGRKRKET
;
A
#
# COMPACT_ATOMS: atom_id res chain seq x y z
N MET A 1 -4.51 23.24 6.05
CA MET A 1 -3.27 22.56 5.62
C MET A 1 -3.64 21.51 4.56
N ARG A 2 -2.72 21.15 3.66
CA ARG A 2 -2.97 20.11 2.63
C ARG A 2 -2.20 18.85 2.99
N ILE A 3 -2.90 17.71 3.07
CA ILE A 3 -2.36 16.45 3.56
C ILE A 3 -2.50 15.38 2.49
N GLY A 4 -1.38 14.80 2.07
CA GLY A 4 -1.36 13.61 1.21
C GLY A 4 -1.28 12.35 2.08
N TYR A 5 -2.35 11.55 2.09
CA TYR A 5 -2.46 10.36 2.93
C TYR A 5 -2.29 9.10 2.08
N PHE A 6 -1.19 8.36 2.28
CA PHE A 6 -0.89 7.15 1.52
C PHE A 6 -1.29 5.90 2.31
N VAL A 7 -2.19 5.08 1.76
CA VAL A 7 -2.66 3.86 2.43
C VAL A 7 -2.95 2.75 1.43
N TRP A 8 -2.53 1.53 1.75
CA TRP A 8 -2.77 0.36 0.90
C TRP A 8 -4.27 0.04 0.74
N GLU A 9 -5.05 0.28 1.80
CA GLU A 9 -6.47 -0.07 1.89
C GLU A 9 -7.30 1.18 2.17
N TYR A 10 -8.35 1.38 1.39
CA TYR A 10 -9.30 2.46 1.61
C TYR A 10 -10.65 2.07 1.02
N PRO A 11 -11.79 2.44 1.65
CA PRO A 11 -13.12 2.20 1.11
C PRO A 11 -13.19 2.50 -0.40
N PRO A 12 -13.76 1.61 -1.23
CA PRO A 12 -14.53 0.43 -0.85
C PRO A 12 -13.70 -0.84 -0.58
N ARG A 13 -12.38 -0.83 -0.81
CA ARG A 13 -11.54 -2.02 -0.58
C ARG A 13 -10.78 -1.93 0.74
N ILE A 14 -11.27 -2.71 1.69
CA ILE A 14 -10.69 -2.88 3.02
C ILE A 14 -10.39 -4.36 3.19
N VAL A 15 -9.16 -4.70 3.54
CA VAL A 15 -8.69 -6.08 3.74
C VAL A 15 -8.53 -6.37 5.24
N GLY A 16 -8.32 -5.34 6.05
CA GLY A 16 -8.25 -5.42 7.51
C GLY A 16 -8.38 -4.08 8.23
N GLY A 17 -7.88 -4.02 9.46
CA GLY A 17 -8.08 -2.86 10.36
C GLY A 17 -7.44 -1.55 9.88
N LEU A 18 -6.43 -1.61 9.00
CA LEU A 18 -5.78 -0.42 8.44
C LEU A 18 -6.74 0.42 7.60
N GLY A 19 -7.51 -0.23 6.70
CA GLY A 19 -8.51 0.47 5.90
C GLY A 19 -9.66 1.02 6.74
N THR A 20 -10.04 0.31 7.82
CA THR A 20 -11.04 0.80 8.79
C THR A 20 -10.54 2.04 9.53
N TYR A 21 -9.28 2.06 9.97
CA TYR A 21 -8.70 3.24 10.61
C TYR A 21 -8.65 4.42 9.65
N ALA A 22 -8.15 4.20 8.42
CA ALA A 22 -8.09 5.21 7.38
C ALA A 22 -9.47 5.81 7.09
N ALA A 23 -10.51 4.98 7.03
CA ALA A 23 -11.88 5.41 6.80
C ALA A 23 -12.46 6.32 7.90
N ASN A 24 -11.97 6.20 9.14
CA ASN A 24 -12.44 7.00 10.27
C ASN A 24 -11.60 8.26 10.49
N ILE A 25 -10.28 8.18 10.28
CA ILE A 25 -9.39 9.33 10.53
C ILE A 25 -9.49 10.39 9.43
N CYS A 26 -9.70 9.99 8.17
CA CYS A 26 -9.74 10.95 7.06
C CYS A 26 -10.91 11.96 7.16
N PRO A 27 -12.14 11.54 7.52
CA PRO A 27 -13.22 12.48 7.82
C PRO A 27 -12.91 13.40 9.01
N ALA A 28 -12.32 12.87 10.08
CA ALA A 28 -11.96 13.69 11.24
C ALA A 28 -10.92 14.78 10.88
N ILE A 29 -9.98 14.48 10.00
CA ILE A 29 -9.00 15.46 9.48
C ILE A 29 -9.70 16.52 8.61
N LEU A 30 -10.68 16.11 7.80
CA LEU A 30 -11.49 17.04 7.01
C LEU A 30 -12.30 17.98 7.90
N ASP A 31 -12.93 17.44 8.96
CA ASP A 31 -13.73 18.20 9.94
C ASP A 31 -12.90 19.22 10.72
N LEU A 32 -11.60 18.96 10.90
CA LEU A 32 -10.64 19.92 11.46
C LEU A 32 -10.26 21.05 10.48
N GLY A 33 -10.86 21.10 9.29
CA GLY A 33 -10.63 22.12 8.27
C GLY A 33 -9.35 21.90 7.47
N HIS A 34 -8.90 20.65 7.33
CA HIS A 34 -7.75 20.31 6.51
C HIS A 34 -8.18 19.66 5.19
N ASP A 35 -7.50 20.02 4.10
CA ASP A 35 -7.71 19.44 2.79
C ASP A 35 -6.91 18.14 2.70
N ILE A 36 -7.59 17.01 2.47
CA ILE A 36 -6.99 15.67 2.49
C ILE A 36 -7.16 14.96 1.15
N SER A 37 -6.05 14.48 0.61
CA SER A 37 -6.00 13.65 -0.59
C SER A 37 -5.47 12.27 -0.24
N VAL A 38 -6.30 11.24 -0.40
CA VAL A 38 -5.97 9.86 -0.10
C VAL A 38 -5.45 9.17 -1.35
N PHE A 39 -4.24 8.62 -1.28
CA PHE A 39 -3.64 7.80 -2.31
C PHE A 39 -3.72 6.33 -1.89
N THR A 40 -4.41 5.52 -2.69
CA THR A 40 -4.63 4.10 -2.39
C THR A 40 -4.51 3.22 -3.63
N MET A 41 -4.40 1.91 -3.45
CA MET A 41 -4.13 1.01 -4.56
C MET A 41 -5.37 0.63 -5.35
N ASN A 42 -5.24 0.65 -6.67
CA ASN A 42 -6.26 0.22 -7.60
C ASN A 42 -5.98 -1.22 -8.07
N ASP A 43 -7.00 -2.09 -8.07
CA ASP A 43 -6.94 -3.39 -8.77
C ASP A 43 -7.31 -3.29 -10.25
N GLY A 44 -7.58 -2.07 -10.73
CA GLY A 44 -8.02 -1.82 -12.10
C GLY A 44 -9.54 -1.86 -12.27
N THR A 45 -10.31 -2.15 -11.21
CA THR A 45 -11.78 -2.12 -11.26
C THR A 45 -12.37 -0.78 -10.83
N LEU A 46 -11.59 0.02 -10.08
CA LEU A 46 -12.04 1.27 -9.49
C LEU A 46 -11.60 2.48 -10.30
N LYS A 47 -12.32 3.61 -10.13
CA LYS A 47 -11.95 4.88 -10.74
C LYS A 47 -10.60 5.37 -10.22
N THR A 48 -9.81 5.95 -11.10
CA THR A 48 -8.49 6.52 -10.79
C THR A 48 -8.56 7.73 -9.88
N ARG A 49 -9.66 8.48 -9.91
CA ARG A 49 -9.92 9.58 -9.00
C ARG A 49 -11.40 9.65 -8.67
N GLU A 50 -11.73 9.85 -7.41
CA GLU A 50 -13.09 10.03 -6.93
C GLU A 50 -13.13 10.88 -5.67
N ILE A 51 -14.26 11.55 -5.44
CA ILE A 51 -14.49 12.28 -4.19
C ILE A 51 -15.41 11.42 -3.33
N VAL A 52 -14.91 10.93 -2.20
CA VAL A 52 -15.66 10.13 -1.23
C VAL A 52 -15.89 10.97 0.00
N LYS A 53 -17.14 11.34 0.28
CA LYS A 53 -17.51 12.13 1.47
C LYS A 53 -16.70 13.44 1.61
N GLY A 54 -16.42 14.11 0.49
CA GLY A 54 -15.62 15.33 0.46
C GLY A 54 -14.10 15.13 0.47
N ILE A 55 -13.62 13.88 0.49
CA ILE A 55 -12.20 13.52 0.47
C ILE A 55 -11.81 13.14 -0.96
N ASP A 56 -10.72 13.72 -1.48
CA ASP A 56 -10.18 13.36 -2.79
C ASP A 56 -9.41 12.04 -2.70
N VAL A 57 -9.95 10.98 -3.29
CA VAL A 57 -9.33 9.65 -3.30
C VAL A 57 -8.77 9.39 -4.69
N ASN A 58 -7.45 9.29 -4.77
CA ASN A 58 -6.72 8.96 -5.98
C ASN A 58 -6.22 7.52 -5.93
N ARG A 59 -6.68 6.70 -6.87
CA ARG A 59 -6.25 5.31 -7.07
C ARG A 59 -5.45 5.18 -8.35
N PRO A 60 -4.15 5.54 -8.35
CA PRO A 60 -3.33 5.41 -9.56
C PRO A 60 -3.38 3.96 -10.04
N MET A 61 -3.61 3.77 -11.34
CA MET A 61 -3.42 2.45 -11.94
C MET A 61 -1.92 2.14 -11.82
N LEU A 62 -1.60 0.99 -11.25
CA LEU A 62 -0.25 0.46 -11.27
C LEU A 62 0.12 0.27 -12.75
N ALA A 63 0.90 1.20 -13.31
CA ALA A 63 1.61 0.96 -14.54
C ALA A 63 2.59 -0.18 -14.28
N ASP A 64 2.65 -1.15 -15.19
CA ASP A 64 3.53 -2.32 -15.07
C ASP A 64 4.99 -1.85 -14.90
N GLY A 65 5.46 -1.88 -13.65
CA GLY A 65 6.80 -1.47 -13.27
C GLY A 65 7.87 -2.49 -13.65
N SER A 66 7.50 -3.64 -14.22
CA SER A 66 8.44 -4.69 -14.61
C SER A 66 9.54 -4.19 -15.55
N ASN A 67 9.29 -3.11 -16.31
CA ASN A 67 10.29 -2.48 -17.19
C ASN A 67 11.26 -1.52 -16.48
N ILE A 68 10.91 -0.97 -15.32
CA ILE A 68 11.74 0.00 -14.57
C ILE A 68 12.40 -0.60 -13.33
N LEU A 69 11.85 -1.70 -12.81
CA LEU A 69 12.42 -2.47 -11.72
C LEU A 69 13.90 -2.88 -11.99
N PRO A 70 14.29 -3.36 -13.19
CA PRO A 70 15.68 -3.73 -13.46
C PRO A 70 16.68 -2.56 -13.38
N LEU A 71 16.21 -1.32 -13.52
CA LEU A 71 17.06 -0.12 -13.50
C LEU A 71 17.37 0.37 -12.08
N PHE A 72 16.50 0.05 -11.11
CA PHE A 72 16.66 0.42 -9.70
C PHE A 72 17.06 -0.75 -8.80
N LEU A 73 16.99 -1.98 -9.29
CA LEU A 73 17.41 -3.20 -8.60
C LEU A 73 18.92 -3.42 -8.73
N THR A 74 19.69 -2.55 -8.10
CA THR A 74 21.13 -2.76 -7.91
C THR A 74 21.38 -3.63 -6.68
N GLU A 75 22.04 -4.79 -6.91
CA GLU A 75 22.73 -5.74 -6.01
C GLU A 75 22.06 -6.24 -4.70
N ASP A 76 21.29 -5.43 -3.97
CA ASP A 76 20.80 -5.77 -2.63
C ASP A 76 19.68 -6.83 -2.63
N LEU A 77 18.79 -6.84 -3.64
CA LEU A 77 17.80 -7.92 -3.77
C LEU A 77 18.45 -9.26 -4.17
N ARG A 78 19.57 -9.20 -4.91
CA ARG A 78 20.36 -10.39 -5.29
C ARG A 78 20.95 -11.06 -4.05
N ARG A 79 21.43 -10.26 -3.09
CA ARG A 79 21.89 -10.74 -1.78
C ARG A 79 20.75 -11.37 -0.97
N TRP A 80 19.55 -10.79 -1.00
CA TRP A 80 18.40 -11.29 -0.24
C TRP A 80 17.90 -12.67 -0.73
N GLY A 81 17.97 -12.95 -2.03
CA GLY A 81 17.63 -14.26 -2.60
C GLY A 81 18.49 -15.43 -2.09
N THR A 82 19.73 -15.17 -1.65
CA THR A 82 20.62 -16.21 -1.10
C THR A 82 20.29 -16.62 0.34
N GLY A 83 19.49 -15.83 1.07
CA GLY A 83 19.11 -16.10 2.46
C GLY A 83 18.00 -17.12 2.64
N ILE A 84 17.18 -17.37 1.60
CA ILE A 84 15.96 -18.20 1.70
C ILE A 84 16.29 -19.71 1.78
N ASN A 85 17.47 -20.14 1.34
CA ASN A 85 17.85 -21.56 1.36
C ASN A 85 18.29 -22.11 2.73
N ARG A 86 18.40 -21.29 3.78
CA ARG A 86 18.99 -21.73 5.07
C ARG A 86 17.99 -22.27 6.11
N VAL A 87 16.70 -22.34 5.81
CA VAL A 87 15.68 -22.80 6.78
C VAL A 87 15.19 -24.25 6.56
N ARG A 88 15.70 -24.95 5.54
CA ARG A 88 15.41 -26.38 5.32
C ARG A 88 16.59 -27.25 5.76
N GLY A 89 16.70 -27.53 7.06
CA GLY A 89 17.65 -28.55 7.52
C GLY A 89 18.06 -28.50 8.98
N ARG A 90 17.13 -28.66 9.92
CA ARG A 90 17.48 -29.15 11.26
C ARG A 90 16.55 -30.30 11.63
N LYS A 91 16.89 -31.50 11.14
CA LYS A 91 16.33 -32.74 11.69
C LYS A 91 16.70 -32.80 13.17
N ARG A 92 15.69 -32.86 14.04
CA ARG A 92 15.84 -33.32 15.43
C ARG A 92 16.39 -34.75 15.41
N LYS A 93 17.50 -34.98 16.12
CA LYS A 93 17.93 -36.29 16.62
C LYS A 93 18.36 -36.10 18.08
N GLU A 94 17.44 -36.35 18.99
CA GLU A 94 17.59 -36.68 20.42
C GLU A 94 16.30 -37.48 20.70
N THR A 95 16.25 -38.69 21.25
CA THR A 95 17.12 -39.46 22.16
C THR A 95 16.89 -40.94 21.88
#